data_AF-A0A3M6VQ93-F1
#
_entry.id   AF-A0A3M6VQ93-F1
#
_cell.length_a   1.000
_cell.length_b   1.000
_cell.length_c   1.000
_cell.angle_alpha   90.00
_cell.angle_beta   90.00
_cell.angle_gamma   90.00
#
_symmetry.space_group_name_H-M   'P 1'
#
loop_
_entity.id
_entity.type
_entity.pdbx_description
1 polymer ?
#
loop_
_entity_poly.entity_id
_entity_poly.type
_entity_poly.pdbx_seq_one_letter_code
_entity_poly.pdbx_strand_id
1 'polypeptide(L)'
;MSSRSRHHLTISDKNRLRRYHKQHPELTQEELREWAYTTFGQWIARSTVGHIVRAPEEVSANPEATRFQSGRYPDMEQELYAVIEARWRQLGVGVKEAGGSHGLSDAELWTKANEILKRTRGSDESVSVAWVHRFKKRHGLHRWQMKRAAAAVVPTGTEEMEMQQQQTVVEHCLDGTESAILDVTGNKRSTTEVTNLSEVTGTWMNSARKRQSTTVARTSDACASAAATAHAAASPSAVGTRSHFVSSDDILLLTHVLTIKPWGFPYAMDGWLQVMEKLRSDDSFRLEKTAGACQARINLLLSHMKAGNTSALRKSGTKEEFDTKCALIAEVATQIDEYARATQKRNSKSLTVVGDQMFVAKDRRETAACTGVPDLVQDREQIAPRRLELMERKMDRELAAQKRHSEEQVMRLEQLHREQQQIQQEQHAQLLATIQQQQAMMFDLIKSLAPSTN
;
A
#
# COMPACT_ATOMS: atom_id res chain seq x y z
N MET A 1 -26.23 16.22 4.07
CA MET A 1 -25.92 15.41 2.87
C MET A 1 -24.64 14.64 3.11
N SER A 2 -24.71 13.32 3.28
CA SER A 2 -23.51 12.48 3.47
C SER A 2 -22.65 12.55 2.20
N SER A 3 -21.36 12.85 2.33
CA SER A 3 -20.44 12.91 1.20
C SER A 3 -20.37 11.54 0.55
N ARG A 4 -20.92 11.38 -0.67
CA ARG A 4 -20.74 10.14 -1.44
C ARG A 4 -19.25 9.88 -1.59
N SER A 5 -18.78 8.79 -0.98
CA SER A 5 -17.42 8.31 -1.16
C SER A 5 -17.19 8.04 -2.64
N ARG A 6 -16.09 8.55 -3.20
CA ARG A 6 -15.76 8.34 -4.60
C ARG A 6 -15.17 6.94 -4.74
N HIS A 7 -15.81 6.10 -5.54
CA HIS A 7 -15.27 4.79 -5.89
C HIS A 7 -14.06 4.94 -6.82
N HIS A 8 -13.05 4.10 -6.61
CA HIS A 8 -11.78 4.14 -7.33
C HIS A 8 -11.43 2.74 -7.83
N LEU A 9 -11.37 2.59 -9.15
CA LEU A 9 -10.89 1.37 -9.79
C LEU A 9 -9.37 1.23 -9.66
N THR A 10 -8.92 -0.02 -9.54
CA THR A 10 -7.49 -0.37 -9.61
C THR A 10 -6.97 -0.23 -11.04
N ILE A 11 -5.65 -0.19 -11.23
CA ILE A 11 -5.03 -0.19 -12.57
C ILE A 11 -5.44 -1.45 -13.33
N SER A 12 -5.51 -2.60 -12.66
CA SER A 12 -6.01 -3.85 -13.24
C SER A 12 -7.44 -3.72 -13.76
N ASP A 13 -8.35 -3.18 -12.94
CA ASP A 13 -9.77 -3.04 -13.32
C ASP A 13 -9.94 -2.03 -14.46
N LYS A 14 -9.17 -0.94 -14.44
CA LYS A 14 -9.13 0.02 -15.55
C LYS A 14 -8.66 -0.64 -16.84
N ASN A 15 -7.60 -1.46 -16.79
CA ASN A 15 -7.11 -2.19 -17.95
C ASN A 15 -8.12 -3.24 -18.45
N ARG A 16 -8.81 -3.94 -17.55
CA ARG A 16 -9.90 -4.85 -17.92
C ARG A 16 -11.03 -4.11 -18.63
N LEU A 17 -11.45 -2.96 -18.11
CA LEU A 17 -12.46 -2.10 -18.73
C LEU A 17 -12.02 -1.60 -20.12
N ARG A 18 -10.74 -1.22 -20.28
CA ARG A 18 -10.16 -0.85 -21.59
C ARG A 18 -10.21 -2.01 -22.59
N ARG A 19 -9.82 -3.21 -22.17
CA ARG A 19 -9.85 -4.40 -23.04
C ARG A 19 -11.27 -4.79 -23.42
N TYR A 20 -12.20 -4.71 -22.48
CA TYR A 20 -13.62 -4.98 -22.73
C TYR A 20 -14.19 -4.02 -23.77
N HIS A 21 -13.96 -2.71 -23.64
CA HIS A 21 -14.39 -1.75 -24.66
C HIS A 21 -13.69 -1.93 -26.02
N LYS A 22 -12.43 -2.38 -26.05
CA LYS A 22 -11.76 -2.71 -27.33
C LYS A 22 -12.43 -3.89 -28.04
N GLN A 23 -13.00 -4.84 -27.30
CA GLN A 23 -13.75 -5.97 -27.85
C GLN A 23 -15.18 -5.58 -28.22
N HIS A 24 -15.74 -4.58 -27.55
CA HIS A 24 -17.11 -4.10 -27.71
C HIS A 24 -17.16 -2.57 -27.94
N PRO A 25 -16.66 -2.07 -29.08
CA PRO A 25 -16.63 -0.64 -29.38
C PRO A 25 -18.03 -0.03 -29.58
N GLU A 26 -19.05 -0.86 -29.78
CA GLU A 26 -20.45 -0.46 -29.90
C GLU A 26 -21.10 -0.04 -28.58
N LEU A 27 -20.54 -0.47 -27.44
CA LEU A 27 -21.13 -0.22 -26.14
C LEU A 27 -21.03 1.25 -25.75
N THR A 28 -22.14 1.78 -25.28
CA THR A 28 -22.23 3.10 -24.72
C THR A 28 -21.47 3.19 -23.39
N GLN A 29 -21.12 4.42 -22.98
CA GLN A 29 -20.50 4.65 -21.67
C GLN A 29 -21.38 4.22 -20.49
N GLU A 30 -22.70 4.13 -20.69
CA GLU A 30 -23.64 3.70 -19.65
C GLU A 30 -23.59 2.18 -19.48
N GLU A 31 -23.63 1.43 -20.59
CA GLU A 31 -23.51 -0.03 -20.57
C GLU A 31 -22.14 -0.47 -20.04
N LEU A 32 -21.06 0.22 -20.41
CA LEU A 32 -19.73 -0.01 -19.84
C LEU A 32 -19.67 0.28 -18.33
N ARG A 33 -20.46 1.25 -17.84
CA ARG A 33 -20.57 1.56 -16.41
C ARG A 33 -21.29 0.44 -15.66
N GLU A 34 -22.37 -0.08 -16.23
CA GLU A 34 -23.12 -1.22 -15.69
C GLU A 34 -22.27 -2.49 -15.68
N TRP A 35 -21.53 -2.75 -16.75
CA TRP A 35 -20.55 -3.82 -16.81
C TRP A 35 -19.45 -3.66 -15.73
N ALA A 36 -18.93 -2.44 -15.53
CA ALA A 36 -17.94 -2.19 -14.49
C ALA A 36 -18.53 -2.42 -13.08
N TYR A 37 -19.80 -2.08 -12.87
CA TYR A 37 -20.47 -2.33 -11.60
C TYR A 37 -20.70 -3.82 -11.34
N THR A 38 -21.19 -4.57 -12.33
CA THR A 38 -21.40 -6.02 -12.21
C THR A 38 -20.09 -6.78 -12.05
N THR A 39 -19.02 -6.33 -12.70
CA THR A 39 -17.71 -7.01 -12.67
C THR A 39 -16.86 -6.66 -11.45
N PHE A 40 -16.88 -5.40 -11.00
CA PHE A 40 -15.99 -4.90 -9.93
C PHE A 40 -16.73 -4.53 -8.64
N GLY A 41 -18.07 -4.53 -8.64
CA GLY A 41 -18.89 -4.07 -7.51
C GLY A 41 -18.81 -2.56 -7.25
N GLN A 42 -18.18 -1.78 -8.14
CA GLN A 42 -17.94 -0.35 -7.93
C GLN A 42 -18.73 0.51 -8.92
N TRP A 43 -19.54 1.42 -8.38
CA TRP A 43 -20.28 2.39 -9.19
C TRP A 43 -19.43 3.63 -9.47
N ILE A 44 -18.86 3.70 -10.68
CA ILE A 44 -18.08 4.84 -11.16
C ILE A 44 -18.92 5.81 -11.99
N ALA A 45 -18.52 7.09 -12.06
CA ALA A 45 -19.24 8.05 -12.88
C ALA A 45 -19.06 7.75 -14.39
N ARG A 46 -20.09 8.01 -15.21
CA ARG A 46 -20.05 7.86 -16.67
C ARG A 46 -18.86 8.58 -17.32
N SER A 47 -18.55 9.79 -16.85
CA SER A 47 -17.36 10.54 -17.30
C SER A 47 -16.04 9.87 -16.95
N THR A 48 -15.98 9.13 -15.83
CA THR A 48 -14.81 8.36 -15.42
C THR A 48 -14.59 7.17 -16.33
N VAL A 49 -15.66 6.46 -16.72
CA VAL A 49 -15.61 5.38 -17.73
C VAL A 49 -15.01 5.92 -19.04
N GLY A 50 -15.56 7.03 -19.55
CA GLY A 50 -15.06 7.65 -20.78
C GLY A 50 -13.58 8.06 -20.71
N HIS A 51 -13.12 8.55 -19.55
CA HIS A 51 -11.69 8.86 -19.35
C HIS A 51 -10.81 7.61 -19.33
N ILE A 52 -11.24 6.54 -18.65
CA ILE A 52 -10.45 5.31 -18.54
C ILE A 52 -10.26 4.67 -19.91
N VAL A 53 -11.34 4.57 -20.68
CA VAL A 53 -11.37 3.88 -21.97
C VAL A 53 -10.53 4.58 -23.04
N ARG A 54 -10.48 5.92 -23.05
CA ARG A 54 -9.66 6.71 -23.97
C ARG A 54 -8.18 6.73 -23.61
N ALA A 55 -7.85 6.51 -22.34
CA ALA A 55 -6.47 6.48 -21.88
C ALA A 55 -5.79 5.17 -22.32
N PRO A 56 -4.49 5.21 -22.68
CA PRO A 56 -3.74 4.01 -23.02
C PRO A 56 -3.67 3.02 -21.85
N GLU A 57 -3.38 1.77 -22.15
CA GLU A 57 -3.22 0.72 -21.15
C GLU A 57 -2.02 1.03 -20.24
N GLU A 58 -2.22 0.93 -18.93
CA GLU A 58 -1.20 1.26 -17.94
C GLU A 58 -0.45 -0.02 -17.55
N VAL A 59 0.84 -0.09 -17.86
CA VAL A 59 1.72 -1.16 -17.36
C VAL A 59 2.25 -0.72 -15.99
N SER A 60 1.75 -1.33 -14.92
CA SER A 60 2.18 -1.06 -13.55
C SER A 60 2.66 -2.32 -12.86
N ALA A 61 3.76 -2.23 -12.12
CA ALA A 61 4.26 -3.30 -11.26
C ALA A 61 3.24 -3.68 -10.17
N ASN A 62 2.41 -2.73 -9.73
CA ASN A 62 1.31 -2.99 -8.80
C ASN A 62 -0.06 -2.82 -9.50
N PRO A 63 -0.65 -3.89 -10.02
CA PRO A 63 -1.96 -3.83 -10.68
C PRO A 63 -3.10 -3.43 -9.73
N GLU A 64 -2.94 -3.62 -8.41
CA GLU A 64 -3.94 -3.24 -7.39
C GLU A 64 -3.89 -1.74 -7.02
N ALA A 65 -2.88 -0.99 -7.45
CA ALA A 65 -2.81 0.43 -7.17
C ALA A 65 -3.96 1.17 -7.87
N THR A 66 -4.49 2.22 -7.25
CA THR A 66 -5.53 3.08 -7.87
C THR A 66 -4.94 4.19 -8.74
N ARG A 67 -3.65 4.46 -8.61
CA ARG A 67 -2.91 5.52 -9.31
C ARG A 67 -1.47 5.09 -9.57
N PHE A 68 -0.95 5.48 -10.74
CA PHE A 68 0.47 5.38 -11.04
C PHE A 68 1.23 6.52 -10.36
N GLN A 69 2.21 6.20 -9.51
CA GLN A 69 3.07 7.18 -8.83
C GLN A 69 4.53 6.75 -8.93
N SER A 70 5.35 7.60 -9.55
CA SER A 70 6.81 7.45 -9.59
C SER A 70 7.44 7.81 -8.23
N GLY A 71 8.51 7.11 -7.88
CA GLY A 71 9.32 7.41 -6.70
C GLY A 71 10.35 8.50 -6.96
N ARG A 72 11.18 8.77 -5.94
CA ARG A 72 12.33 9.70 -6.09
C ARG A 72 13.36 9.18 -7.09
N TYR A 73 13.55 7.86 -7.13
CA TYR A 73 14.58 7.22 -7.95
C TYR A 73 13.91 6.17 -8.87
N PRO A 74 13.14 6.59 -9.89
CA PRO A 74 12.37 5.66 -10.71
C PRO A 74 13.26 4.66 -11.47
N ASP A 75 14.44 5.09 -11.94
CA ASP A 75 15.32 4.23 -12.74
C ASP A 75 15.98 3.14 -11.88
N MET A 76 16.50 3.52 -10.70
CA MET A 76 17.00 2.55 -9.71
C MET A 76 15.90 1.61 -9.23
N GLU A 77 14.65 2.09 -9.10
CA GLU A 77 13.52 1.24 -8.74
C GLU A 77 13.18 0.20 -9.81
N GLN A 78 13.22 0.57 -11.09
CA GLN A 78 13.00 -0.35 -12.19
C GLN A 78 14.08 -1.43 -12.21
N GLU A 79 15.34 -1.04 -12.04
CA GLU A 79 16.45 -2.00 -12.00
C GLU A 79 16.35 -2.94 -10.79
N LEU A 80 16.08 -2.40 -9.60
CA LEU A 80 15.89 -3.22 -8.40
C LEU A 80 14.72 -4.19 -8.57
N TYR A 81 13.61 -3.74 -9.16
CA TYR A 81 12.47 -4.60 -9.45
C TYR A 81 12.82 -5.70 -10.47
N ALA A 82 13.59 -5.38 -11.52
CA ALA A 82 14.08 -6.37 -12.49
C ALA A 82 14.99 -7.43 -11.83
N VAL A 83 15.83 -7.04 -10.87
CA VAL A 83 16.64 -7.98 -10.07
C VAL A 83 15.77 -8.92 -9.24
N ILE A 84 14.69 -8.40 -8.64
CA ILE A 84 13.73 -9.21 -7.89
C ILE A 84 13.03 -10.21 -8.82
N GLU A 85 12.55 -9.76 -9.98
CA GLU A 85 11.92 -10.63 -10.98
C GLU A 85 12.89 -11.72 -11.47
N ALA A 86 14.14 -11.38 -11.75
CA ALA A 86 15.15 -12.35 -12.18
C ALA A 86 15.38 -13.43 -11.11
N ARG A 87 15.48 -13.03 -9.83
CA ARG A 87 15.62 -13.95 -8.70
C ARG A 87 14.40 -14.88 -8.58
N TRP A 88 13.20 -14.36 -8.76
CA TRP A 88 11.98 -15.16 -8.75
C TRP A 88 11.91 -16.16 -9.90
N ARG A 89 12.30 -15.75 -11.12
CA ARG A 89 12.40 -16.68 -12.26
C ARG A 89 13.40 -17.81 -11.98
N GLN A 90 14.55 -17.50 -11.37
CA GLN A 90 15.55 -18.52 -10.99
C GLN A 90 15.03 -19.52 -9.95
N LEU A 91 14.17 -19.06 -9.04
CA LEU A 91 13.54 -19.90 -8.02
C LEU A 91 12.32 -20.68 -8.54
N GLY A 92 11.90 -20.47 -9.79
CA GLY A 92 10.70 -21.10 -10.36
C GLY A 92 9.39 -20.64 -9.72
N VAL A 93 9.41 -19.57 -8.93
CA VAL A 93 8.22 -19.04 -8.24
C VAL A 93 7.71 -17.83 -9.01
N GLY A 94 6.46 -17.87 -9.47
CA GLY A 94 5.83 -16.70 -10.07
C GLY A 94 5.70 -15.54 -9.07
N VAL A 95 5.75 -14.30 -9.55
CA VAL A 95 5.54 -13.05 -8.75
C VAL A 95 4.31 -13.15 -7.82
N LYS A 96 3.30 -13.94 -8.20
CA LYS A 96 2.03 -14.11 -7.48
C LYS A 96 2.01 -15.28 -6.49
N GLU A 97 2.95 -16.21 -6.58
CA GLU A 97 3.05 -17.42 -5.73
C GLU A 97 4.10 -17.28 -4.63
N ALA A 98 4.96 -16.25 -4.72
CA ALA A 98 5.91 -15.87 -3.69
C ALA A 98 5.17 -15.30 -2.47
N GLY A 99 4.46 -16.15 -1.73
CA GLY A 99 3.71 -15.81 -0.52
C GLY A 99 4.61 -15.31 0.60
N GLY A 100 5.09 -14.07 0.49
CA GLY A 100 5.89 -13.35 1.49
C GLY A 100 7.26 -13.95 1.86
N SER A 101 7.53 -15.22 1.56
CA SER A 101 8.69 -15.97 2.05
C SER A 101 9.88 -15.98 1.08
N HIS A 102 9.65 -15.69 -0.20
CA HIS A 102 10.67 -15.71 -1.26
C HIS A 102 11.08 -14.30 -1.76
N GLY A 103 10.68 -13.24 -1.05
CA GLY A 103 11.10 -11.87 -1.36
C GLY A 103 12.44 -11.51 -0.70
N LEU A 104 13.18 -10.54 -1.28
CA LEU A 104 14.30 -9.90 -0.58
C LEU A 104 13.82 -9.30 0.74
N SER A 105 14.59 -9.51 1.81
CA SER A 105 14.38 -8.85 3.10
C SER A 105 14.49 -7.32 2.96
N ASP A 106 13.92 -6.57 3.91
CA ASP A 106 13.98 -5.11 3.91
C ASP A 106 15.44 -4.60 3.91
N ALA A 107 16.34 -5.29 4.62
CA ALA A 107 17.76 -4.98 4.66
C ALA A 107 18.43 -5.24 3.30
N GLU A 108 18.19 -6.39 2.67
CA GLU A 108 18.75 -6.68 1.35
C GLU A 108 18.24 -5.71 0.27
N LEU A 109 16.96 -5.34 0.32
CA LEU A 109 16.39 -4.34 -0.60
C LEU A 109 17.05 -2.98 -0.43
N TRP A 110 17.27 -2.55 0.81
CA TRP A 110 17.95 -1.31 1.10
C TRP A 110 19.39 -1.32 0.61
N THR A 111 20.13 -2.39 0.88
CA THR A 111 21.52 -2.55 0.46
C THR A 111 21.64 -2.54 -1.07
N LYS A 112 20.83 -3.34 -1.77
CA LYS A 112 20.83 -3.38 -3.24
C LYS A 112 20.40 -2.05 -3.86
N ALA A 113 19.41 -1.37 -3.28
CA ALA A 113 19.01 -0.05 -3.75
C ALA A 113 20.18 0.95 -3.68
N ASN A 114 20.90 0.98 -2.56
CA ASN A 114 22.06 1.86 -2.40
C ASN A 114 23.25 1.46 -3.27
N GLU A 115 23.47 0.16 -3.52
CA GLU A 115 24.47 -0.32 -4.46
C GLU A 115 24.18 0.19 -5.89
N ILE A 116 22.93 0.05 -6.34
CA ILE A 116 22.48 0.55 -7.65
C ILE A 116 22.62 2.08 -7.71
N LEU A 117 22.25 2.81 -6.66
CA LEU A 117 22.42 4.27 -6.63
C LEU A 117 23.88 4.69 -6.70
N LYS A 118 24.75 4.06 -5.91
CA LYS A 118 26.19 4.34 -5.96
C LYS A 118 26.76 4.09 -7.35
N ARG A 119 26.37 2.99 -7.99
CA ARG A 119 26.83 2.65 -9.35
C ARG A 119 26.29 3.61 -10.42
N THR A 120 25.03 4.01 -10.34
CA THR A 120 24.37 4.82 -11.38
C THR A 120 24.61 6.33 -11.22
N ARG A 121 24.80 6.81 -9.99
CA ARG A 121 24.94 8.24 -9.68
C ARG A 121 26.27 8.63 -9.07
N GLY A 122 27.06 7.68 -8.57
CA GLY A 122 28.35 7.97 -7.93
C GLY A 122 28.25 8.83 -6.66
N SER A 123 27.05 9.00 -6.09
CA SER A 123 26.82 9.88 -4.94
C SER A 123 26.79 9.11 -3.62
N ASP A 124 27.11 9.81 -2.52
CA ASP A 124 26.89 9.34 -1.14
C ASP A 124 25.41 9.39 -0.73
N GLU A 125 24.49 9.68 -1.66
CA GLU A 125 23.07 9.66 -1.36
C GLU A 125 22.61 8.22 -1.08
N SER A 126 21.87 8.06 0.02
CA SER A 126 21.26 6.78 0.37
C SER A 126 19.75 6.92 0.46
N VAL A 127 19.04 5.83 0.13
CA VAL A 127 17.61 5.75 0.39
C VAL A 127 17.35 5.63 1.88
N SER A 128 16.24 6.22 2.35
CA SER A 128 15.79 6.04 3.73
C SER A 128 15.17 4.65 3.93
N VAL A 129 15.15 4.14 5.17
CA VAL A 129 14.42 2.89 5.49
C VAL A 129 12.93 3.01 5.12
N ALA A 130 12.32 4.18 5.34
CA ALA A 130 10.94 4.45 4.92
C ALA A 130 10.73 4.38 3.40
N TRP A 131 11.78 4.58 2.59
CA TRP A 131 11.69 4.39 1.14
C TRP A 131 11.45 2.91 0.79
N VAL A 132 12.04 1.95 1.49
CA VAL A 132 11.85 0.50 1.24
C VAL A 132 10.38 0.13 1.40
N HIS A 133 9.73 0.58 2.46
CA HIS A 133 8.32 0.35 2.69
C HIS A 133 7.44 0.95 1.58
N ARG A 134 7.76 2.18 1.13
CA ARG A 134 7.06 2.83 0.00
C ARG A 134 7.33 2.14 -1.34
N PHE A 135 8.54 1.62 -1.55
CA PHE A 135 8.90 0.81 -2.71
C PHE A 135 8.04 -0.46 -2.75
N LYS A 136 8.05 -1.24 -1.66
CA LYS A 136 7.23 -2.46 -1.56
C LYS A 136 5.76 -2.21 -1.88
N LYS A 137 5.18 -1.13 -1.33
CA LYS A 137 3.78 -0.77 -1.58
C LYS A 137 3.51 -0.37 -3.04
N ARG A 138 4.42 0.37 -3.68
CA ARG A 138 4.25 0.83 -5.06
C ARG A 138 4.45 -0.27 -6.09
N HIS A 139 5.27 -1.26 -5.78
CA HIS A 139 5.55 -2.40 -6.65
C HIS A 139 4.75 -3.66 -6.28
N GLY A 140 3.79 -3.55 -5.35
CA GLY A 140 2.91 -4.66 -4.97
C GLY A 140 3.58 -5.72 -4.08
N LEU A 141 4.86 -5.57 -3.76
CA LEU A 141 5.69 -6.48 -2.97
C LEU A 141 5.38 -6.47 -1.47
N HIS A 142 4.38 -5.71 -1.02
CA HIS A 142 4.03 -5.67 0.39
C HIS A 142 3.34 -6.97 0.81
N ARG A 143 3.67 -7.52 1.99
CA ARG A 143 3.18 -8.84 2.46
C ARG A 143 1.66 -9.04 2.30
N TRP A 144 0.86 -8.03 2.67
CA TRP A 144 -0.60 -8.10 2.51
C TRP A 144 -1.05 -8.11 1.04
N GLN A 145 -0.37 -7.38 0.15
CA GLN A 145 -0.70 -7.30 -1.27
C GLN A 145 -0.33 -8.60 -1.97
N MET A 146 0.84 -9.15 -1.65
CA MET A 146 1.26 -10.48 -2.10
C MET A 146 0.30 -11.56 -1.63
N LYS A 147 -0.15 -11.52 -0.36
CA LYS A 147 -1.15 -12.49 0.15
C LYS A 147 -2.50 -12.38 -0.58
N ARG A 148 -2.95 -11.17 -0.91
CA ARG A 148 -4.19 -10.97 -1.69
C ARG A 148 -4.04 -11.36 -3.15
N ALA A 149 -2.90 -11.03 -3.76
CA ALA A 149 -2.59 -11.45 -5.13
C ALA A 149 -2.53 -12.97 -5.24
N ALA A 150 -1.92 -13.65 -4.26
CA ALA A 150 -1.93 -15.12 -4.17
C ALA A 150 -3.34 -15.68 -4.00
N ALA A 151 -4.14 -15.11 -3.08
CA ALA A 151 -5.53 -15.53 -2.87
C ALA A 151 -6.43 -15.33 -4.10
N ALA A 152 -6.12 -14.34 -4.95
CA ALA A 152 -6.84 -14.11 -6.20
C ALA A 152 -6.41 -15.04 -7.35
N VAL A 153 -5.29 -15.75 -7.21
CA VAL A 153 -4.78 -16.72 -8.20
C VAL A 153 -5.21 -18.15 -7.88
N VAL A 154 -5.63 -18.44 -6.65
CA VAL A 154 -6.27 -19.72 -6.33
C VAL A 154 -7.61 -19.78 -7.08
N PRO A 155 -7.78 -20.68 -8.06
CA PRO A 155 -9.07 -20.85 -8.71
C PRO A 155 -10.05 -21.36 -7.66
N THR A 156 -11.11 -20.60 -7.43
CA THR A 156 -12.37 -21.12 -6.88
C THR A 156 -12.94 -22.05 -7.94
N GLY A 157 -12.50 -23.30 -7.90
CA GLY A 157 -12.78 -24.31 -8.90
C GLY A 157 -12.52 -25.70 -8.35
N THR A 158 -13.21 -26.03 -7.26
CA THR A 158 -13.40 -27.40 -6.74
C THR A 158 -14.70 -27.43 -5.95
N GLU A 159 -15.81 -27.20 -6.64
CA GLU A 159 -17.15 -27.62 -6.22
C GLU A 159 -17.81 -28.27 -7.42
N GLU A 160 -17.22 -29.34 -7.94
CA GLU A 160 -17.82 -30.21 -8.97
C GLU A 160 -16.92 -31.43 -9.24
N MET A 161 -16.54 -32.20 -8.20
CA MET A 161 -15.87 -33.50 -8.40
C MET A 161 -15.92 -34.45 -7.19
N GLU A 162 -17.06 -34.50 -6.49
CA GLU A 162 -17.34 -35.59 -5.53
C GLU A 162 -18.65 -36.30 -5.91
N MET A 163 -18.68 -36.89 -7.10
CA MET A 163 -19.71 -37.88 -7.41
C MET A 163 -19.27 -38.83 -8.52
N GLN A 164 -18.16 -39.57 -8.31
CA GLN A 164 -17.92 -40.87 -8.95
C GLN A 164 -16.63 -41.52 -8.44
N GLN A 165 -16.78 -42.42 -7.48
CA GLN A 165 -15.99 -43.65 -7.47
C GLN A 165 -16.85 -44.78 -6.87
N GLN A 166 -17.54 -45.48 -7.77
CA GLN A 166 -17.85 -46.91 -7.63
C GLN A 166 -16.50 -47.64 -7.55
N GLN A 167 -16.31 -48.61 -6.67
CA GLN A 167 -16.55 -50.05 -6.86
C GLN A 167 -15.88 -50.71 -5.63
N THR A 168 -16.33 -51.76 -4.95
CA THR A 168 -17.01 -53.04 -5.21
C THR A 168 -17.29 -53.60 -3.79
N VAL A 169 -18.34 -54.38 -3.50
CA VAL A 169 -18.34 -55.84 -3.59
C VAL A 169 -19.80 -56.32 -3.53
N VAL A 170 -20.06 -57.29 -4.40
CA VAL A 170 -21.27 -58.07 -4.60
C VAL A 170 -21.47 -59.07 -3.44
N GLU A 171 -22.66 -59.15 -2.85
CA GLU A 171 -23.27 -60.44 -2.51
C GLU A 171 -24.79 -60.35 -2.31
N HIS A 172 -25.49 -60.89 -3.31
CA HIS A 172 -26.67 -61.75 -3.30
C HIS A 172 -27.91 -61.52 -2.38
N CYS A 173 -29.07 -61.71 -3.02
CA CYS A 173 -30.46 -61.54 -2.57
C CYS A 173 -31.01 -62.65 -1.65
N LEU A 174 -32.26 -62.38 -1.20
CA LEU A 174 -33.36 -63.25 -0.67
C LEU A 174 -33.36 -63.36 0.85
N ASP A 175 -34.45 -63.28 1.62
CA ASP A 175 -35.91 -63.17 1.46
C ASP A 175 -36.40 -62.53 2.79
N GLY A 176 -37.48 -61.74 2.86
CA GLY A 176 -38.80 -62.31 3.16
C GLY A 176 -39.38 -61.76 4.48
N THR A 177 -40.52 -61.06 4.34
CA THR A 177 -41.71 -61.08 5.21
C THR A 177 -41.70 -60.59 6.68
N GLU A 178 -42.73 -59.77 6.95
CA GLU A 178 -43.44 -59.53 8.22
C GLU A 178 -42.69 -58.73 9.31
N SER A 179 -43.28 -57.82 10.07
CA SER A 179 -44.68 -57.48 10.30
C SER A 179 -44.76 -56.06 10.87
N ALA A 180 -45.92 -55.43 10.66
CA ALA A 180 -46.32 -54.20 11.33
C ALA A 180 -46.36 -54.36 12.86
N ILE A 181 -46.40 -53.25 13.61
CA ILE A 181 -47.45 -52.90 14.61
C ILE A 181 -46.95 -51.87 15.64
N LEU A 182 -47.74 -50.78 15.75
CA LEU A 182 -48.04 -49.86 16.87
C LEU A 182 -46.87 -49.10 17.53
N ASP A 183 -46.78 -47.77 17.45
CA ASP A 183 -47.70 -46.72 17.93
C ASP A 183 -47.83 -46.68 19.46
N VAL A 184 -47.51 -45.52 20.05
CA VAL A 184 -48.09 -44.91 21.27
C VAL A 184 -47.30 -43.64 21.59
N THR A 185 -47.80 -42.55 21.00
CA THR A 185 -48.25 -41.30 21.64
C THR A 185 -47.82 -40.97 23.08
N GLY A 186 -47.48 -39.70 23.32
CA GLY A 186 -47.57 -39.10 24.66
C GLY A 186 -46.58 -37.96 24.96
N ASN A 187 -46.55 -36.86 24.21
CA ASN A 187 -47.31 -35.62 24.47
C ASN A 187 -46.84 -34.76 25.67
N LYS A 188 -46.49 -33.50 25.35
CA LYS A 188 -46.75 -32.24 26.11
C LYS A 188 -45.91 -32.03 27.40
N ARG A 189 -45.51 -30.81 27.79
CA ARG A 189 -45.84 -29.43 27.38
C ARG A 189 -44.97 -28.49 28.26
N SER A 190 -44.56 -27.35 27.67
CA SER A 190 -44.36 -25.98 28.19
C SER A 190 -43.87 -25.78 29.65
N THR A 191 -43.09 -24.75 29.99
CA THR A 191 -43.46 -23.33 29.88
C THR A 191 -42.25 -22.46 30.33
N THR A 192 -42.09 -21.33 29.63
CA THR A 192 -41.44 -20.05 29.98
C THR A 192 -40.70 -19.88 31.32
N GLU A 193 -39.52 -19.26 31.27
CA GLU A 193 -39.26 -18.05 32.07
C GLU A 193 -38.12 -17.19 31.47
N VAL A 194 -38.35 -15.89 31.51
CA VAL A 194 -37.52 -14.80 31.00
C VAL A 194 -36.69 -14.26 32.16
N THR A 195 -35.38 -14.13 32.01
CA THR A 195 -34.61 -13.04 32.64
C THR A 195 -33.41 -12.66 31.79
N ASN A 196 -33.28 -11.35 31.54
CA ASN A 196 -32.14 -10.70 30.91
C ASN A 196 -30.90 -10.80 31.79
N LEU A 197 -29.71 -10.96 31.19
CA LEU A 197 -28.52 -10.20 31.55
C LEU A 197 -27.47 -10.24 30.43
N SER A 198 -26.98 -9.05 30.14
CA SER A 198 -26.05 -8.62 29.10
C SER A 198 -24.58 -8.90 29.45
N GLU A 199 -23.76 -9.31 28.47
CA GLU A 199 -22.30 -9.12 28.45
C GLU A 199 -21.82 -9.17 26.98
N VAL A 200 -21.54 -8.03 26.35
CA VAL A 200 -20.22 -7.34 26.26
C VAL A 200 -19.20 -8.11 25.41
N THR A 201 -19.23 -7.88 24.10
CA THR A 201 -18.09 -8.12 23.20
C THR A 201 -17.49 -6.78 22.78
N GLY A 202 -16.39 -6.40 23.41
CA GLY A 202 -15.65 -5.17 23.14
C GLY A 202 -14.94 -5.20 21.80
N THR A 203 -15.41 -4.37 20.87
CA THR A 203 -14.73 -4.05 19.61
C THR A 203 -13.73 -2.93 19.88
N TRP A 204 -12.43 -3.20 19.70
CA TRP A 204 -11.37 -2.20 19.82
C TRP A 204 -11.41 -1.21 18.64
N MET A 205 -11.75 0.05 18.94
CA MET A 205 -11.75 1.16 18.00
C MET A 205 -10.34 1.76 17.84
N ASN A 206 -9.93 1.89 16.58
CA ASN A 206 -8.80 2.73 16.16
C ASN A 206 -9.11 4.22 16.46
N SER A 207 -8.38 4.79 17.42
CA SER A 207 -8.41 6.22 17.70
C SER A 207 -7.62 7.00 16.65
N ALA A 208 -8.34 7.60 15.68
CA ALA A 208 -7.85 8.72 14.88
C ALA A 208 -8.43 10.02 15.44
N ARG A 209 -7.72 10.66 16.38
CA ARG A 209 -8.06 12.00 16.89
C ARG A 209 -7.93 13.03 15.77
N LYS A 210 -9.06 13.43 15.18
CA LYS A 210 -9.17 14.61 14.31
C LYS A 210 -9.72 15.77 15.15
N ARG A 211 -8.84 16.73 15.48
CA ARG A 211 -9.23 18.00 16.09
C ARG A 211 -10.07 18.78 15.06
N GLN A 212 -11.36 18.92 15.32
CA GLN A 212 -12.24 19.87 14.64
C GLN A 212 -12.21 21.16 15.46
N SER A 213 -11.74 22.26 14.87
CA SER A 213 -12.06 23.61 15.35
C SER A 213 -13.14 24.16 14.43
N THR A 214 -14.34 24.26 15.00
CA THR A 214 -15.53 24.85 14.41
C THR A 214 -15.49 26.35 14.68
N THR A 215 -15.40 27.17 13.64
CA THR A 215 -15.64 28.62 13.74
C THR A 215 -17.04 28.90 13.22
N VAL A 216 -17.91 29.40 14.08
CA VAL A 216 -19.30 29.77 13.78
C VAL A 216 -19.40 31.29 13.88
N ALA A 217 -19.74 31.97 12.80
CA ALA A 217 -20.40 33.29 12.78
C ALA A 217 -20.80 33.59 11.33
N ARG A 218 -22.05 33.32 10.95
CA ARG A 218 -23.23 34.21 10.98
C ARG A 218 -23.33 35.06 9.71
N THR A 219 -24.29 34.68 8.89
CA THR A 219 -24.77 35.31 7.67
C THR A 219 -25.58 36.57 7.98
N SER A 220 -25.40 37.62 7.19
CA SER A 220 -26.44 38.64 6.94
C SER A 220 -26.23 39.21 5.53
N ASP A 221 -27.28 39.10 4.72
CA ASP A 221 -27.44 39.72 3.40
C ASP A 221 -27.56 41.24 3.49
N ALA A 222 -27.04 41.96 2.48
CA ALA A 222 -27.77 43.01 1.72
C ALA A 222 -26.81 43.85 0.84
N CYS A 223 -27.33 44.21 -0.34
CA CYS A 223 -26.70 44.93 -1.44
C CYS A 223 -26.92 46.45 -1.33
N ALA A 224 -25.90 47.29 -1.53
CA ALA A 224 -25.99 48.62 -2.18
C ALA A 224 -24.61 49.30 -2.32
N SER A 225 -24.48 50.06 -3.41
CA SER A 225 -23.32 50.80 -3.92
C SER A 225 -22.87 52.02 -3.10
N ALA A 226 -21.57 52.35 -3.11
CA ALA A 226 -21.00 53.63 -3.56
C ALA A 226 -19.50 53.73 -3.22
N ALA A 227 -18.76 54.44 -4.08
CA ALA A 227 -17.32 54.63 -4.06
C ALA A 227 -16.81 55.50 -2.89
N ALA A 228 -15.65 55.15 -2.32
CA ALA A 228 -14.69 56.11 -1.80
C ALA A 228 -13.31 55.44 -1.57
N THR A 229 -12.30 56.09 -2.12
CA THR A 229 -10.87 55.78 -2.07
C THR A 229 -10.31 55.87 -0.64
N ALA A 230 -9.59 54.84 -0.17
CA ALA A 230 -8.58 55.00 0.88
C ALA A 230 -7.56 53.84 0.86
N HIS A 231 -6.31 54.20 0.62
CA HIS A 231 -5.13 53.36 0.84
C HIS A 231 -5.09 52.88 2.30
N ALA A 232 -5.11 51.56 2.51
CA ALA A 232 -4.71 50.95 3.77
C ALA A 232 -3.63 49.90 3.49
N ALA A 233 -2.41 50.24 3.90
CA ALA A 233 -1.24 49.39 3.86
C ALA A 233 -1.51 48.05 4.57
N ALA A 234 -1.41 46.96 3.82
CA ALA A 234 -1.55 45.62 4.36
C ALA A 234 -0.22 45.18 5.01
N SER A 235 -0.16 45.23 6.34
CA SER A 235 0.83 44.51 7.12
C SER A 235 0.60 42.99 6.99
N PRO A 236 1.66 42.16 6.94
CA PRO A 236 1.54 40.73 6.63
C PRO A 236 1.12 39.95 7.88
N SER A 237 -0.16 39.64 8.01
CA SER A 237 -0.61 38.66 9.01
C SER A 237 -0.27 37.24 8.53
N ALA A 238 0.26 36.43 9.43
CA ALA A 238 0.73 35.07 9.19
C ALA A 238 -0.35 34.20 8.51
N VAL A 239 -0.17 33.94 7.22
CA VAL A 239 -1.10 33.15 6.41
C VAL A 239 -0.75 31.67 6.54
N GLY A 240 -1.67 30.89 7.12
CA GLY A 240 -1.52 29.45 7.26
C GLY A 240 -1.26 28.73 5.92
N THR A 241 -0.52 27.62 5.98
CA THR A 241 -0.19 26.79 4.81
C THR A 241 -1.46 26.22 4.18
N ARG A 242 -1.71 26.56 2.91
CA ARG A 242 -2.81 25.95 2.14
C ARG A 242 -2.46 24.51 1.76
N SER A 243 -3.46 23.68 1.46
CA SER A 243 -3.25 22.26 1.16
C SER A 243 -3.42 21.88 -0.32
N HIS A 244 -4.02 22.77 -1.12
CA HIS A 244 -4.37 22.54 -2.53
C HIS A 244 -3.80 23.64 -3.44
N PHE A 245 -3.51 23.28 -4.69
CA PHE A 245 -3.05 24.21 -5.73
C PHE A 245 -4.19 25.13 -6.17
N VAL A 246 -3.90 26.43 -6.22
CA VAL A 246 -4.73 27.44 -6.89
C VAL A 246 -4.06 27.87 -8.21
N SER A 247 -4.71 28.76 -8.96
CA SER A 247 -4.20 29.16 -10.28
C SER A 247 -2.88 29.91 -10.23
N SER A 248 -2.67 30.79 -9.25
CA SER A 248 -1.37 31.44 -9.04
C SER A 248 -0.25 30.45 -8.72
N ASP A 249 -0.52 29.39 -7.94
CA ASP A 249 0.46 28.30 -7.72
C ASP A 249 0.78 27.55 -9.01
N ASP A 250 -0.24 27.24 -9.81
CA ASP A 250 -0.07 26.53 -11.07
C ASP A 250 0.79 27.36 -12.03
N ILE A 251 0.56 28.67 -12.11
CA ILE A 251 1.36 29.60 -12.92
C ILE A 251 2.82 29.58 -12.47
N LEU A 252 3.08 29.77 -11.17
CA LEU A 252 4.44 29.71 -10.63
C LEU A 252 5.13 28.38 -10.93
N LEU A 253 4.44 27.27 -10.68
CA LEU A 253 4.94 25.92 -10.96
C LEU A 253 5.28 25.75 -12.45
N LEU A 254 4.40 26.18 -13.36
CA LEU A 254 4.63 26.10 -14.80
C LEU A 254 5.83 26.96 -15.24
N THR A 255 5.96 28.18 -14.72
CA THR A 255 7.09 29.07 -15.01
C THR A 255 8.43 28.44 -14.62
N HIS A 256 8.53 27.88 -13.42
CA HIS A 256 9.75 27.20 -12.96
C HIS A 256 10.04 25.93 -13.77
N VAL A 257 9.00 25.18 -14.15
CA VAL A 257 9.12 23.99 -15.01
C VAL A 257 9.65 24.35 -16.40
N LEU A 258 9.19 25.45 -17.00
CA LEU A 258 9.70 25.94 -18.29
C LEU A 258 11.14 26.44 -18.21
N THR A 259 11.52 27.00 -17.07
CA THR A 259 12.89 27.50 -16.85
C THR A 259 13.86 26.34 -16.67
N ILE A 260 13.53 25.40 -15.80
CA ILE A 260 14.44 24.31 -15.41
C ILE A 260 14.40 23.16 -16.41
N LYS A 261 13.26 22.93 -17.05
CA LYS A 261 13.01 21.83 -18.00
C LYS A 261 13.40 20.48 -17.41
N PRO A 262 12.63 19.94 -16.42
CA PRO A 262 12.99 18.71 -15.72
C PRO A 262 13.26 17.51 -16.62
N TRP A 263 12.62 17.44 -17.79
CA TRP A 263 12.85 16.40 -18.80
C TRP A 263 14.22 16.48 -19.49
N GLY A 264 14.93 17.60 -19.40
CA GLY A 264 16.28 17.76 -19.97
C GLY A 264 17.39 17.16 -19.11
N PHE A 265 17.10 16.75 -17.87
CA PHE A 265 18.07 16.15 -16.97
C PHE A 265 18.33 14.69 -17.33
N PRO A 266 19.55 14.16 -17.09
CA PRO A 266 19.83 12.73 -17.22
C PRO A 266 18.86 11.87 -16.41
N TYR A 267 18.50 12.35 -15.22
CA TYR A 267 17.45 11.78 -14.38
C TYR A 267 16.38 12.84 -14.14
N ALA A 268 15.19 12.64 -14.73
CA ALA A 268 14.16 13.68 -14.74
C ALA A 268 13.75 14.18 -13.34
N MET A 269 13.78 13.30 -12.32
CA MET A 269 13.41 13.67 -10.95
C MET A 269 14.39 14.65 -10.30
N ASP A 270 15.64 14.72 -10.75
CA ASP A 270 16.61 15.71 -10.25
C ASP A 270 16.21 17.11 -10.69
N GLY A 271 15.74 17.25 -11.94
CA GLY A 271 15.15 18.49 -12.42
C GLY A 271 13.89 18.88 -11.63
N TRP A 272 13.05 17.91 -11.25
CA TRP A 272 11.88 18.18 -10.41
C TRP A 272 12.25 18.60 -8.97
N LEU A 273 13.35 18.06 -8.42
CA LEU A 273 13.88 18.51 -7.13
C LEU A 273 14.37 19.97 -7.23
N GLN A 274 15.03 20.34 -8.34
CA GLN A 274 15.42 21.73 -8.57
C GLN A 274 14.22 22.68 -8.72
N VAL A 275 13.17 22.26 -9.45
CA VAL A 275 11.91 23.02 -9.55
C VAL A 275 11.32 23.29 -8.17
N MET A 276 11.29 22.26 -7.34
CA MET A 276 10.74 22.36 -6.00
C MET A 276 11.61 23.23 -5.08
N GLU A 277 12.93 23.20 -5.21
CA GLU A 277 13.82 24.10 -4.45
C GLU A 277 13.64 25.57 -4.85
N LYS A 278 13.51 25.85 -6.16
CA LYS A 278 13.19 27.21 -6.63
C LYS A 278 11.82 27.67 -6.18
N LEU A 279 10.81 26.80 -6.21
CA LEU A 279 9.47 27.11 -5.69
C LEU A 279 9.48 27.42 -4.20
N ARG A 280 10.29 26.72 -3.39
CA ARG A 280 10.42 27.04 -1.96
C ARG A 280 11.11 28.37 -1.69
N SER A 281 11.95 28.81 -2.62
CA SER A 281 12.62 30.10 -2.54
C SER A 281 11.67 31.27 -2.85
N ASP A 282 10.50 31.00 -3.45
CA ASP A 282 9.48 32.00 -3.74
C ASP A 282 8.52 32.17 -2.56
N ASP A 283 8.49 33.37 -1.96
CA ASP A 283 7.56 33.73 -0.88
C ASP A 283 6.07 33.64 -1.28
N SER A 284 5.80 33.64 -2.58
CA SER A 284 4.46 33.51 -3.15
C SER A 284 3.94 32.08 -3.14
N PHE A 285 4.82 31.08 -3.05
CA PHE A 285 4.43 29.66 -3.06
C PHE A 285 4.26 29.12 -1.64
N ARG A 286 3.00 28.98 -1.21
CA ARG A 286 2.63 28.68 0.19
C ARG A 286 2.25 27.22 0.42
N LEU A 287 2.81 26.32 -0.38
CA LEU A 287 2.45 24.90 -0.41
C LEU A 287 3.65 24.01 -0.06
N GLU A 288 3.50 23.21 1.00
CA GLU A 288 4.45 22.13 1.30
C GLU A 288 4.13 20.90 0.43
N LYS A 289 4.81 20.79 -0.72
CA LYS A 289 4.66 19.68 -1.67
C LYS A 289 6.00 19.04 -2.00
N THR A 290 5.95 17.76 -2.32
CA THR A 290 7.11 17.00 -2.81
C THR A 290 7.28 17.20 -4.31
N ALA A 291 8.50 17.01 -4.84
CA ALA A 291 8.77 17.04 -6.28
C ALA A 291 7.80 16.15 -7.09
N GLY A 292 7.53 14.94 -6.62
CA GLY A 292 6.56 14.04 -7.25
C GLY A 292 5.11 14.57 -7.24
N ALA A 293 4.71 15.35 -6.22
CA ALA A 293 3.40 15.99 -6.19
C ALA A 293 3.32 17.13 -7.22
N CYS A 294 4.39 17.90 -7.41
CA CYS A 294 4.49 18.93 -8.45
C CYS A 294 4.44 18.30 -9.86
N GLN A 295 5.18 17.22 -10.09
CA GLN A 295 5.12 16.47 -11.35
C GLN A 295 3.69 15.95 -11.63
N ALA A 296 3.04 15.33 -10.63
CA ALA A 296 1.68 14.84 -10.77
C ALA A 296 0.69 15.97 -11.06
N ARG A 297 0.91 17.17 -10.50
CA ARG A 297 0.10 18.35 -10.79
C ARG A 297 0.24 18.79 -12.25
N ILE A 298 1.45 18.88 -12.78
CA ILE A 298 1.69 19.21 -14.19
C ILE A 298 1.06 18.18 -15.13
N ASN A 299 1.26 16.88 -14.86
CA ASN A 299 0.66 15.81 -15.66
C ASN A 299 -0.88 15.89 -15.68
N LEU A 300 -1.49 16.26 -14.55
CA LEU A 300 -2.93 16.50 -14.46
C LEU A 300 -3.38 17.69 -15.32
N LEU A 301 -2.65 18.80 -15.28
CA LEU A 301 -2.94 20.00 -16.08
C LEU A 301 -2.82 19.71 -17.58
N LEU A 302 -1.74 19.05 -17.99
CA LEU A 302 -1.54 18.59 -19.38
C LEU A 302 -2.67 17.65 -19.83
N SER A 303 -3.09 16.73 -18.96
CA SER A 303 -4.20 15.82 -19.26
C SER A 303 -5.53 16.56 -19.42
N HIS A 304 -5.80 17.55 -18.59
CA HIS A 304 -7.00 18.38 -18.72
C HIS A 304 -7.00 19.20 -20.01
N MET A 305 -5.84 19.76 -20.40
CA MET A 305 -5.70 20.49 -21.66
C MET A 305 -5.91 19.58 -22.87
N LYS A 306 -5.26 18.41 -22.90
CA LYS A 306 -5.44 17.40 -23.97
C LYS A 306 -6.89 16.91 -24.08
N ALA A 307 -7.61 16.85 -22.96
CA ALA A 307 -9.02 16.47 -22.92
C ALA A 307 -9.99 17.63 -23.20
N GLY A 308 -9.51 18.85 -23.48
CA GLY A 308 -10.36 20.03 -23.69
C GLY A 308 -11.17 20.46 -22.46
N ASN A 309 -10.76 20.07 -21.25
CA ASN A 309 -11.52 20.31 -20.02
C ASN A 309 -11.22 21.72 -19.44
N THR A 310 -11.67 22.74 -20.17
CA THR A 310 -11.45 24.17 -19.83
C THR A 310 -12.10 24.55 -18.50
N SER A 311 -13.25 23.95 -18.16
CA SER A 311 -13.90 24.17 -16.87
C SER A 311 -13.02 23.74 -15.71
N ALA A 312 -12.35 22.58 -15.78
CA ALA A 312 -11.44 22.14 -14.72
C ALA A 312 -10.22 23.05 -14.56
N LEU A 313 -9.70 23.58 -15.67
CA LEU A 313 -8.60 24.54 -15.67
C LEU A 313 -9.02 25.92 -15.13
N ARG A 314 -10.28 26.33 -15.29
CA ARG A 314 -10.80 27.63 -14.80
C ARG A 314 -11.30 27.62 -13.35
N LYS A 315 -11.42 26.45 -12.70
CA LYS A 315 -12.02 26.32 -11.35
C LYS A 315 -11.41 27.19 -10.26
N SER A 316 -10.19 27.70 -10.45
CA SER A 316 -9.56 28.68 -9.57
C SER A 316 -9.07 29.87 -10.42
N GLY A 317 -9.05 31.06 -9.82
CA GLY A 317 -8.37 32.23 -10.38
C GLY A 317 -9.20 33.14 -11.27
N THR A 318 -8.59 34.24 -11.69
CA THR A 318 -9.20 35.24 -12.58
C THR A 318 -9.17 34.78 -14.05
N LYS A 319 -9.82 35.55 -14.93
CA LYS A 319 -9.80 35.27 -16.38
C LYS A 319 -8.38 35.38 -16.95
N GLU A 320 -7.65 36.40 -16.51
CA GLU A 320 -6.27 36.68 -16.92
C GLU A 320 -5.35 35.54 -16.47
N GLU A 321 -5.48 35.09 -15.20
CA GLU A 321 -4.73 33.94 -14.70
C GLU A 321 -5.05 32.65 -15.47
N PHE A 322 -6.31 32.48 -15.88
CA PHE A 322 -6.70 31.33 -16.71
C PHE A 322 -6.03 31.38 -18.09
N ASP A 323 -6.03 32.53 -18.75
CA ASP A 323 -5.42 32.70 -20.07
C ASP A 323 -3.90 32.50 -20.02
N THR A 324 -3.22 33.13 -19.04
CA THR A 324 -1.78 32.94 -18.79
C THR A 324 -1.46 31.47 -18.51
N LYS A 325 -2.23 30.82 -17.64
CA LYS A 325 -2.02 29.41 -17.31
C LYS A 325 -2.19 28.52 -18.55
N CYS A 326 -3.21 28.74 -19.38
CA CYS A 326 -3.40 27.96 -20.59
C CYS A 326 -2.24 28.13 -21.58
N ALA A 327 -1.73 29.35 -21.75
CA ALA A 327 -0.55 29.61 -22.57
C ALA A 327 0.68 28.84 -22.05
N LEU A 328 0.94 28.89 -20.75
CA LEU A 328 2.06 28.17 -20.14
C LEU A 328 1.92 26.65 -20.25
N ILE A 329 0.72 26.08 -20.06
CA ILE A 329 0.51 24.63 -20.23
C ILE A 329 0.75 24.22 -21.70
N ALA A 330 0.29 25.02 -22.66
CA ALA A 330 0.53 24.78 -24.08
C ALA A 330 2.03 24.83 -24.41
N GLU A 331 2.77 25.81 -23.87
CA GLU A 331 4.21 25.90 -24.04
C GLU A 331 4.96 24.71 -23.44
N VAL A 332 4.60 24.30 -22.22
CA VAL A 332 5.18 23.10 -21.58
C VAL A 332 4.94 21.87 -22.44
N ALA A 333 3.74 21.70 -23.00
CA ALA A 333 3.43 20.58 -23.89
C ALA A 333 4.31 20.59 -25.15
N THR A 334 4.46 21.74 -25.80
CA THR A 334 5.31 21.91 -26.97
C THR A 334 6.77 21.57 -26.66
N GLN A 335 7.33 22.09 -25.57
CA GLN A 335 8.73 21.84 -25.22
C GLN A 335 8.99 20.36 -24.86
N ILE A 336 8.04 19.68 -24.22
CA ILE A 336 8.13 18.24 -23.95
C ILE A 336 8.12 17.44 -25.26
N ASP A 337 7.21 17.77 -26.19
CA ASP A 337 7.10 17.08 -27.49
C ASP A 337 8.33 17.34 -28.38
N GLU A 338 8.85 18.56 -28.40
CA GLU A 338 10.11 18.92 -29.08
C GLU A 338 11.29 18.13 -28.55
N TYR A 339 11.43 18.05 -27.22
CA TYR A 339 12.47 17.26 -26.58
C TYR A 339 12.35 15.77 -26.92
N ALA A 340 11.13 15.22 -26.90
CA ALA A 340 10.87 13.83 -27.28
C ALA A 340 11.25 13.54 -28.75
N ARG A 341 10.95 14.46 -29.67
CA ARG A 341 11.36 14.35 -31.08
C ARG A 341 12.88 14.44 -31.25
N ALA A 342 13.52 15.34 -30.51
CA ALA A 342 14.98 15.53 -30.56
C ALA A 342 15.74 14.31 -30.03
N THR A 343 15.28 13.70 -28.93
CA THR A 343 15.86 12.47 -28.39
C THR A 343 15.66 11.28 -29.33
N GLN A 344 14.49 11.15 -29.94
CA GLN A 344 14.22 10.10 -30.93
C GLN A 344 15.15 10.20 -32.16
N LYS A 345 15.37 11.42 -32.67
CA LYS A 345 16.30 11.68 -33.79
C LYS A 345 17.77 11.40 -33.44
N ARG A 346 18.18 11.62 -32.19
CA ARG A 346 19.53 11.26 -31.71
C ARG A 346 19.69 9.74 -31.62
N ASN A 347 18.72 9.04 -31.06
CA ASN A 347 18.78 7.58 -30.94
C ASN A 347 18.77 6.89 -32.30
N SER A 348 17.98 7.37 -33.27
CA SER A 348 17.97 6.82 -34.63
C SER A 348 19.29 7.05 -35.39
N LYS A 349 19.99 8.17 -35.12
CA LYS A 349 21.32 8.44 -35.68
C LYS A 349 22.45 7.68 -34.98
N SER A 350 22.31 7.41 -33.68
CA SER A 350 23.28 6.59 -32.94
C SER A 350 23.27 5.14 -33.43
N LEU A 351 22.10 4.61 -33.81
CA LEU A 351 21.99 3.24 -34.33
C LEU A 351 22.64 3.06 -35.72
N THR A 352 22.84 4.13 -36.48
CA THR A 352 23.52 4.09 -37.79
C THR A 352 25.05 4.19 -37.70
N VAL A 353 25.62 4.54 -36.55
CA VAL A 353 27.08 4.79 -36.38
C VAL A 353 27.82 3.61 -35.72
N VAL A 354 27.11 2.65 -35.12
CA VAL A 354 27.73 1.48 -34.45
C VAL A 354 28.25 0.42 -35.44
N GLY A 355 28.09 0.62 -36.75
CA GLY A 355 28.68 -0.25 -37.77
C GLY A 355 30.18 -0.04 -38.00
N ASP A 356 30.80 1.01 -37.44
CA ASP A 356 32.13 1.42 -37.89
C ASP A 356 32.92 2.15 -36.79
N GLN A 357 33.38 1.40 -35.77
CA GLN A 357 34.59 1.72 -34.99
C GLN A 357 34.84 0.70 -33.88
N MET A 358 35.80 -0.19 -34.11
CA MET A 358 36.43 -1.02 -33.09
C MET A 358 37.94 -0.93 -33.28
N PHE A 359 38.62 0.08 -32.72
CA PHE A 359 40.09 0.04 -32.49
C PHE A 359 40.51 1.03 -31.38
N VAL A 360 41.19 0.47 -30.36
CA VAL A 360 42.28 1.03 -29.51
C VAL A 360 42.00 2.17 -28.53
N ALA A 361 42.21 1.92 -27.23
CA ALA A 361 43.29 2.57 -26.47
C ALA A 361 43.56 1.89 -25.13
N LYS A 362 44.85 1.84 -24.81
CA LYS A 362 45.56 1.15 -23.73
C LYS A 362 46.18 2.21 -22.81
N ASP A 363 46.29 1.86 -21.51
CA ASP A 363 47.13 2.39 -20.42
C ASP A 363 47.37 3.90 -20.27
N ARG A 364 47.14 4.41 -19.05
CA ARG A 364 48.16 5.18 -18.30
C ARG A 364 47.88 5.23 -16.79
N ARG A 365 48.85 4.74 -15.99
CA ARG A 365 49.03 5.00 -14.54
C ARG A 365 50.03 6.14 -14.36
N GLU A 366 49.90 6.92 -13.27
CA GLU A 366 50.94 7.68 -12.53
C GLU A 366 50.23 8.41 -11.35
N THR A 367 50.27 7.94 -10.10
CA THR A 367 51.20 8.27 -8.98
C THR A 367 51.49 9.76 -8.73
N ALA A 368 51.00 10.27 -7.59
CA ALA A 368 51.67 11.32 -6.82
C ALA A 368 51.18 11.29 -5.35
N ALA A 369 52.13 11.11 -4.43
CA ALA A 369 51.95 11.29 -3.00
C ALA A 369 52.38 12.71 -2.61
N CYS A 370 51.68 13.34 -1.66
CA CYS A 370 52.24 14.42 -0.86
C CYS A 370 51.66 14.37 0.57
N THR A 371 52.58 14.47 1.52
CA THR A 371 52.43 14.22 2.95
C THR A 371 52.09 15.52 3.69
N GLY A 372 51.24 15.44 4.72
CA GLY A 372 51.35 16.29 5.92
C GLY A 372 50.18 17.21 6.27
N VAL A 373 49.17 16.69 6.99
CA VAL A 373 48.50 17.39 8.11
C VAL A 373 48.01 16.32 9.10
N PRO A 374 48.65 16.12 10.26
CA PRO A 374 48.06 15.31 11.33
C PRO A 374 47.13 16.16 12.19
N ASP A 375 46.18 15.49 12.87
CA ASP A 375 45.49 15.94 14.09
C ASP A 375 44.04 16.48 14.01
N LEU A 376 43.43 16.68 12.83
CA LEU A 376 41.97 16.96 12.73
C LEU A 376 41.17 15.89 11.95
N VAL A 377 41.87 14.99 11.26
CA VAL A 377 41.27 13.90 10.48
C VAL A 377 40.93 12.71 11.39
N GLN A 378 41.76 12.42 12.39
CA GLN A 378 41.54 11.31 13.34
C GLN A 378 40.32 11.51 14.25
N ASP A 379 40.03 12.74 14.67
CA ASP A 379 38.84 13.03 15.49
C ASP A 379 37.55 12.96 14.67
N ARG A 380 37.60 13.30 13.38
CA ARG A 380 36.47 13.14 12.44
C ARG A 380 36.24 11.68 12.04
N GLU A 381 37.31 10.89 11.93
CA GLU A 381 37.25 9.46 11.63
C GLU A 381 36.77 8.62 12.82
N GLN A 382 36.90 9.08 14.07
CA GLN A 382 36.41 8.38 15.27
C GLN A 382 34.93 8.64 15.62
N ILE A 383 34.32 9.70 15.08
CA ILE A 383 32.90 10.01 15.34
C ILE A 383 31.94 9.02 14.66
N ALA A 384 32.30 8.55 13.46
CA ALA A 384 31.53 7.54 12.73
C ALA A 384 31.47 6.16 13.44
N PRO A 385 32.59 5.56 13.92
CA PRO A 385 32.56 4.29 14.64
C PRO A 385 31.90 4.41 16.02
N ARG A 386 32.10 5.51 16.77
CA ARG A 386 31.39 5.71 18.07
C ARG A 386 29.88 5.81 17.90
N ARG A 387 29.40 6.40 16.81
CA ARG A 387 27.97 6.45 16.48
C ARG A 387 27.42 5.08 16.09
N LEU A 388 28.22 4.25 15.40
CA LEU A 388 27.89 2.88 15.07
C LEU A 388 27.78 2.00 16.33
N GLU A 389 28.76 2.11 17.23
CA GLU A 389 28.82 1.38 18.51
C GLU A 389 27.65 1.75 19.43
N LEU A 390 27.24 3.03 19.43
CA LEU A 390 26.05 3.47 20.18
C LEU A 390 24.75 2.91 19.59
N MET A 391 24.69 2.75 18.26
CA MET A 391 23.54 2.13 17.59
C MET A 391 23.49 0.61 17.83
N GLU A 392 24.64 -0.07 17.82
CA GLU A 392 24.79 -1.49 18.15
C GLU A 392 24.34 -1.76 19.60
N ARG A 393 24.87 -1.01 20.57
CA ARG A 393 24.44 -1.11 21.96
C ARG A 393 22.95 -0.82 22.16
N LYS A 394 22.34 0.03 21.34
CA LYS A 394 20.90 0.30 21.40
C LYS A 394 20.10 -0.88 20.82
N MET A 395 20.55 -1.44 19.70
CA MET A 395 19.97 -2.62 19.08
C MET A 395 20.04 -3.82 20.03
N ASP A 396 21.17 -4.05 20.69
CA ASP A 396 21.37 -5.14 21.64
C ASP A 396 20.45 -5.01 22.85
N ARG A 397 20.24 -3.80 23.36
CA ARG A 397 19.29 -3.54 24.45
C ARG A 397 17.86 -3.82 24.04
N GLU A 398 17.47 -3.44 22.82
CA GLU A 398 16.13 -3.69 22.30
C GLU A 398 15.90 -5.18 22.03
N LEU A 399 16.90 -5.88 21.47
CA LEU A 399 16.88 -7.32 21.29
C LEU A 399 16.78 -8.06 22.63
N ALA A 400 17.56 -7.63 23.63
CA ALA A 400 17.52 -8.20 24.98
C ALA A 400 16.17 -7.94 25.66
N ALA A 401 15.57 -6.76 25.49
CA ALA A 401 14.25 -6.46 26.01
C ALA A 401 13.16 -7.31 25.33
N GLN A 402 13.24 -7.48 24.01
CA GLN A 402 12.33 -8.35 23.26
C GLN A 402 12.47 -9.80 23.68
N LYS A 403 13.70 -10.28 23.89
CA LYS A 403 13.98 -11.62 24.39
C LYS A 403 13.37 -11.84 25.77
N ARG A 404 13.60 -10.93 26.72
CA ARG A 404 12.97 -10.99 28.06
C ARG A 404 11.45 -11.01 27.98
N HIS A 405 10.85 -10.15 27.16
CA HIS A 405 9.41 -10.14 26.98
C HIS A 405 8.89 -11.48 26.41
N SER A 406 9.61 -12.09 25.46
CA SER A 406 9.25 -13.42 24.95
C SER A 406 9.42 -14.52 26.00
N GLU A 407 10.49 -14.46 26.80
CA GLU A 407 10.75 -15.40 27.90
C GLU A 407 9.68 -15.29 28.99
N GLU A 408 9.23 -14.07 29.33
CA GLU A 408 8.12 -13.83 30.24
C GLU A 408 6.79 -14.41 29.73
N GLN A 409 6.53 -14.31 28.41
CA GLN A 409 5.35 -14.95 27.83
C GLN A 409 5.43 -16.48 27.89
N VAL A 410 6.60 -17.05 27.62
CA VAL A 410 6.80 -18.50 27.73
C VAL A 410 6.63 -18.96 29.18
N MET A 411 7.26 -18.27 30.14
CA MET A 411 7.11 -18.55 31.57
C MET A 411 5.64 -18.49 32.02
N ARG A 412 4.87 -17.50 31.54
CA ARG A 412 3.44 -17.39 31.83
C ARG A 412 2.64 -18.56 31.25
N LEU A 413 2.96 -18.99 30.03
CA LEU A 413 2.31 -20.14 29.41
C LEU A 413 2.66 -21.45 30.13
N GLU A 414 3.92 -21.63 30.51
CA GLU A 414 4.35 -22.79 31.31
C GLU A 414 3.65 -22.84 32.66
N GLN A 415 3.51 -21.68 33.32
CA GLN A 415 2.80 -21.59 34.60
C GLN A 415 1.33 -21.99 34.46
N LEU A 416 0.63 -21.44 33.45
CA LEU A 416 -0.76 -21.82 33.17
C LEU A 416 -0.90 -23.32 32.83
N HIS A 417 0.08 -23.90 32.14
CA HIS A 417 0.08 -25.32 31.82
C HIS A 417 0.23 -26.19 33.09
N ARG A 418 1.13 -25.82 34.01
CA ARG A 418 1.29 -26.52 35.30
C ARG A 418 0.03 -26.42 36.15
N GLU A 419 -0.57 -25.23 36.22
CA GLU A 419 -1.83 -25.02 36.95
C GLU A 419 -2.96 -25.88 36.39
N GLN A 420 -3.08 -25.96 35.05
CA GLN A 420 -4.06 -26.83 34.42
C GLN A 420 -3.83 -28.32 34.76
N GLN A 421 -2.58 -28.79 34.71
CA GLN A 421 -2.25 -30.16 35.09
C GLN A 421 -2.57 -30.44 36.56
N GLN A 422 -2.28 -29.50 37.46
CA GLN A 422 -2.57 -29.64 38.88
C GLN A 422 -4.07 -29.72 39.13
N ILE A 423 -4.88 -28.86 38.50
CA ILE A 423 -6.34 -28.90 38.61
C ILE A 423 -6.88 -30.25 38.12
N GLN A 424 -6.35 -30.78 37.00
CA GLN A 424 -6.74 -32.10 36.51
C GLN A 424 -6.39 -33.24 37.49
N GLN A 425 -5.19 -33.19 38.10
CA GLN A 425 -4.77 -34.16 39.11
C GLN A 425 -5.64 -34.09 40.37
N GLU A 426 -5.95 -32.88 40.84
CA GLU A 426 -6.82 -32.66 41.99
C GLU A 426 -8.24 -33.18 41.74
N GLN A 427 -8.82 -32.90 40.57
CA GLN A 427 -10.12 -33.44 40.16
C GLN A 427 -10.12 -34.97 40.14
N HIS A 428 -9.07 -35.58 39.57
CA HIS A 428 -8.95 -37.04 39.54
C HIS A 428 -8.79 -37.63 40.96
N ALA A 429 -8.01 -36.99 41.84
CA ALA A 429 -7.85 -37.41 43.22
C ALA A 429 -9.17 -37.32 44.03
N GLN A 430 -9.94 -36.25 43.83
CA GLN A 430 -11.26 -36.09 44.44
C GLN A 430 -12.25 -37.17 43.97
N LEU A 431 -12.24 -37.50 42.68
CA LEU A 431 -13.06 -38.59 42.15
C LEU A 431 -12.70 -39.92 42.79
N LEU A 432 -11.42 -40.25 42.89
CA LEU A 432 -10.96 -41.47 43.56
C LEU A 432 -11.34 -41.52 45.03
N ALA A 433 -11.20 -40.41 45.77
CA ALA A 433 -11.62 -40.32 47.17
C ALA A 433 -13.13 -40.55 47.33
N THR A 434 -13.93 -39.99 46.42
CA THR A 434 -15.40 -40.18 46.42
C THR A 434 -15.77 -41.64 46.15
N ILE A 435 -15.10 -42.28 45.18
CA ILE A 435 -15.29 -43.71 44.88
C ILE A 435 -14.93 -44.56 46.10
N GLN A 436 -13.79 -44.29 46.75
CA GLN A 436 -13.38 -45.01 47.96
C GLN A 436 -14.38 -44.83 49.11
N GLN A 437 -14.90 -43.61 49.31
CA GLN A 437 -15.92 -43.35 50.31
C GLN A 437 -17.22 -44.13 50.01
N GLN A 438 -17.65 -44.17 48.74
CA GLN A 438 -18.81 -44.96 48.32
C GLN A 438 -18.59 -46.47 48.57
N GLN A 439 -17.40 -46.98 48.28
CA GLN A 439 -17.03 -48.37 48.57
C GLN A 439 -17.03 -48.67 50.06
N ALA A 440 -16.50 -47.78 50.90
CA ALA A 440 -16.51 -47.94 52.35
C ALA A 440 -17.94 -47.94 52.92
N MET A 441 -18.79 -47.00 52.51
CA MET A 441 -20.19 -46.96 52.90
C MET A 441 -20.94 -48.22 52.47
N MET A 442 -20.71 -48.71 51.24
CA MET A 442 -21.28 -49.96 50.75
C MET A 442 -20.83 -51.16 51.60
N PHE A 443 -19.56 -51.20 52.00
CA PHE A 443 -19.02 -52.25 52.84
C PHE A 443 -19.62 -52.24 54.26
N ASP A 444 -19.81 -51.07 54.86
CA ASP A 444 -20.47 -50.92 56.16
C ASP A 444 -21.96 -51.30 56.09
N LEU A 445 -22.65 -50.95 55.00
CA LEU A 445 -24.02 -51.41 54.70
C LEU A 445 -24.07 -52.95 54.64
N ILE A 446 -23.17 -53.58 53.89
CA ILE A 446 -23.09 -55.05 53.80
C ILE A 446 -22.84 -55.67 55.18
N LYS A 447 -21.93 -55.11 55.99
CA LYS A 447 -21.68 -55.58 57.35
C LYS A 447 -22.89 -55.46 58.27
N SER A 448 -23.64 -54.35 58.18
CA SER A 448 -24.84 -54.16 59.01
C SER A 448 -26.00 -55.09 58.64
N LEU A 449 -26.01 -55.59 57.40
CA LEU A 449 -26.98 -56.56 56.91
C LEU A 449 -26.52 -58.02 57.07
N ALA A 450 -25.25 -58.26 57.42
CA ALA A 450 -24.75 -59.60 57.71
C ALA A 450 -25.34 -60.09 59.05
N PRO A 451 -25.95 -61.28 59.10
CA PRO A 451 -26.52 -61.79 60.34
C PRO A 451 -25.41 -61.97 61.37
N SER A 452 -25.59 -61.40 62.57
CA SER A 452 -24.75 -61.69 63.72
C SER A 452 -24.92 -63.17 64.08
N THR A 453 -24.00 -64.00 63.58
CA THR A 453 -23.83 -65.36 64.07
C THR A 453 -23.32 -65.27 65.51
N ASN A 454 -24.24 -65.42 66.46
CA ASN A 454 -23.92 -65.82 67.83
C ASN A 454 -23.25 -67.20 67.83
#